data_AF-L8TNV8-F1
#
_entry.id   AF-L8TNV8-F1
#
_cell.length_a   1.000
_cell.length_b   1.000
_cell.length_c   1.000
_cell.angle_alpha   90.00
_cell.angle_beta   90.00
_cell.angle_gamma   90.00
#
_symmetry.space_group_name_H-M   'P 1'
#
loop_
_entity.id
_entity.type
_entity.pdbx_description
1 polymer ?
#
loop_
_entity_poly.entity_id
_entity_poly.type
_entity_poly.pdbx_seq_one_letter_code
_entity_poly.pdbx_strand_id
1 'polypeptide(L)'
;MIPGEYILRPEPVTANAAREAIDVEVVNTGDRPVQVGSHFHFAEANPALAFDRQAAYGRRLDIPAGTAARFEPGDSRSVRLIELAGTREVHGLSNAVNGKLDGGTHLGSPARPGAAAEGDQQ
;
A
#
# COMPACT_ATOMS: atom_id res chain seq x y z
N MET A 1 8.32 44.28 -5.60
CA MET A 1 7.75 43.40 -6.63
C MET A 1 8.64 42.17 -6.70
N ILE A 2 8.11 40.99 -6.43
CA ILE A 2 8.87 39.74 -6.39
C ILE A 2 8.34 38.85 -7.53
N PRO A 3 9.02 38.79 -8.69
CA PRO A 3 8.60 37.93 -9.78
C PRO A 3 8.51 36.46 -9.33
N GLY A 4 7.35 35.85 -9.54
CA GLY A 4 7.11 34.44 -9.16
C GLY A 4 6.66 34.23 -7.71
N GLU A 5 6.30 35.29 -6.97
CA GLU A 5 5.74 35.11 -5.63
C GLU A 5 4.37 34.42 -5.67
N TYR A 6 4.21 33.40 -4.81
CA TYR A 6 2.92 32.78 -4.56
C TYR A 6 2.29 33.43 -3.34
N ILE A 7 1.14 34.08 -3.54
CA ILE A 7 0.30 34.58 -2.46
C ILE A 7 -0.70 33.47 -2.13
N LEU A 8 -0.35 32.64 -1.16
CA LEU A 8 -1.16 31.51 -0.74
C LEU A 8 -2.20 31.94 0.28
N ARG A 9 -3.34 31.24 0.24
CA ARG A 9 -4.32 31.28 1.32
C ARG A 9 -3.77 30.57 2.57
N PRO A 10 -4.02 31.09 3.79
CA PRO A 10 -3.54 30.45 5.02
C PRO A 10 -4.30 29.16 5.34
N GLU A 11 -5.47 28.94 4.74
CA GLU A 11 -6.30 27.78 5.01
C GLU A 11 -5.66 26.47 4.47
N PRO A 12 -5.57 25.43 5.32
CA PRO A 12 -5.09 24.12 4.88
C PRO A 12 -6.02 23.48 3.83
N VAL A 13 -5.44 22.71 2.92
CA VAL A 13 -6.20 21.90 1.96
C VAL A 13 -6.49 20.53 2.57
N THR A 14 -7.77 20.17 2.68
CA THR A 14 -8.19 18.83 3.12
C THR A 14 -7.99 17.82 2.00
N ALA A 15 -7.04 16.90 2.18
CA ALA A 15 -6.88 15.75 1.29
C ALA A 15 -7.89 14.65 1.63
N ASN A 16 -8.36 13.92 0.61
CA ASN A 16 -9.19 12.71 0.75
C ASN A 16 -10.50 12.88 1.56
N ALA A 17 -11.06 14.09 1.66
CA ALA A 17 -12.17 14.47 2.55
C ALA A 17 -13.45 13.61 2.49
N ALA A 18 -13.66 12.84 1.41
CA ALA A 18 -14.85 12.02 1.19
C ALA A 18 -14.64 10.53 1.49
N ARG A 19 -13.56 10.14 2.19
CA ARG A 19 -13.21 8.74 2.42
C ARG A 19 -13.03 8.47 3.90
N GLU A 20 -13.67 7.40 4.36
CA GLU A 20 -13.42 6.89 5.71
C GLU A 20 -12.03 6.26 5.76
N ALA A 21 -11.28 6.66 6.79
CA ALA A 21 -9.98 6.11 7.10
C ALA A 21 -10.11 5.12 8.26
N ILE A 22 -9.45 3.98 8.14
CA ILE A 22 -9.26 3.04 9.25
C ILE A 22 -7.83 3.15 9.78
N ASP A 23 -7.66 3.04 11.09
CA ASP A 23 -6.34 2.95 11.71
C ASP A 23 -5.89 1.49 11.75
N VAL A 24 -4.70 1.22 11.24
CA VAL A 24 -4.06 -0.10 11.27
C VAL A 24 -2.68 0.02 11.88
N GLU A 25 -2.42 -0.78 12.91
CA GLU A 25 -1.09 -0.89 13.50
C GLU A 25 -0.19 -1.75 12.59
N VAL A 26 1.00 -1.22 12.29
CA VAL A 26 1.97 -1.86 11.40
C VAL A 26 3.31 -1.95 12.12
N VAL A 27 3.87 -3.15 12.16
CA VAL A 27 5.15 -3.42 12.80
C VAL A 27 6.12 -3.95 11.76
N ASN A 28 7.32 -3.36 11.66
CA ASN A 28 8.36 -3.91 10.81
C ASN A 28 9.18 -4.95 11.57
N THR A 29 8.97 -6.23 11.27
CA THR A 29 9.70 -7.34 11.87
C THR A 29 10.99 -7.68 11.09
N GLY A 30 11.26 -6.96 10.01
CA GLY A 30 12.46 -7.14 9.19
C GLY A 30 13.70 -6.48 9.79
N ASP A 31 14.85 -6.81 9.20
CA ASP A 31 16.17 -6.25 9.51
C ASP A 31 16.50 -4.99 8.69
N ARG A 32 15.61 -4.60 7.78
CA ARG A 32 15.80 -3.50 6.83
C ARG A 32 14.64 -2.50 6.89
N PRO A 33 14.90 -1.21 6.64
CA PRO A 33 13.86 -0.22 6.56
C PRO A 33 12.94 -0.49 5.37
N VAL A 34 11.64 -0.33 5.58
CA VAL A 34 10.61 -0.48 4.53
C VAL A 34 9.88 0.84 4.35
N GLN A 35 9.67 1.24 3.10
CA GLN A 35 8.93 2.45 2.76
C GLN A 35 7.78 2.12 1.80
N VAL A 36 6.58 2.55 2.16
CA VAL A 36 5.34 2.29 1.41
C VAL A 36 4.74 3.60 0.92
N GLY A 37 4.49 3.69 -0.39
CA GLY A 37 3.97 4.91 -1.01
C GLY A 37 2.47 5.13 -0.82
N SER A 38 2.04 6.38 -0.99
CA SER A 38 0.64 6.85 -0.85
C SER A 38 -0.42 6.10 -1.69
N HIS A 39 -0.05 5.53 -2.83
CA HIS A 39 -0.98 4.87 -3.77
C HIS A 39 -0.72 3.37 -3.94
N PHE A 40 0.15 2.81 -3.10
CA PHE A 40 0.41 1.39 -3.09
C PHE A 40 -0.75 0.62 -2.45
N HIS A 41 -1.13 -0.54 -3.00
CA HIS A 41 -2.13 -1.41 -2.38
C HIS A 41 -1.56 -2.00 -1.09
N PHE A 42 -2.04 -1.52 0.06
CA PHE A 42 -1.37 -1.75 1.33
C PHE A 42 -1.33 -3.24 1.71
N ALA A 43 -2.34 -4.04 1.33
CA ALA A 43 -2.33 -5.48 1.56
C ALA A 43 -1.21 -6.23 0.83
N GLU A 44 -0.63 -5.66 -0.23
CA GLU A 44 0.50 -6.24 -0.98
C GLU A 44 1.87 -5.71 -0.51
N ALA A 45 1.91 -4.97 0.60
CA ALA A 45 3.15 -4.39 1.11
C ALA A 45 4.15 -5.48 1.53
N ASN A 46 5.40 -5.10 1.79
CA ASN A 46 6.49 -6.04 2.11
C ASN A 46 6.05 -7.07 3.18
N PRO A 47 6.27 -8.39 2.98
CA PRO A 47 5.95 -9.43 3.96
C PRO A 47 6.59 -9.24 5.34
N ALA A 48 7.70 -8.50 5.42
CA ALA A 48 8.35 -8.14 6.68
C ALA A 48 7.54 -7.17 7.55
N LEU A 49 6.46 -6.59 7.01
CA LEU A 49 5.51 -5.77 7.77
C LEU A 49 4.37 -6.66 8.29
N ALA A 50 4.27 -6.75 9.62
CA ALA A 50 3.20 -7.41 10.34
C ALA A 50 2.05 -6.43 10.61
N PHE A 51 0.86 -6.73 10.09
CA PHE A 51 -0.38 -5.97 10.26
C PHE A 51 -1.58 -6.82 9.77
N ASP A 52 -2.79 -6.34 10.00
CA ASP A 52 -4.00 -7.00 9.48
C ASP A 52 -4.15 -6.79 7.96
N ARG A 53 -3.77 -7.81 7.19
CA ARG A 53 -3.85 -7.84 5.72
C ARG A 53 -5.29 -7.83 5.20
N GLN A 54 -6.22 -8.40 5.95
CA GLN A 54 -7.65 -8.42 5.57
C GLN A 54 -8.23 -7.02 5.71
N ALA A 55 -7.94 -6.35 6.82
CA ALA A 55 -8.31 -4.95 7.03
C ALA A 55 -7.62 -4.03 6.01
N ALA A 56 -6.42 -4.33 5.55
CA ALA A 56 -5.73 -3.52 4.52
C ALA A 56 -6.16 -3.80 3.08
N TYR A 57 -6.97 -4.83 2.82
CA TYR A 57 -7.34 -5.23 1.46
C TYR A 57 -8.18 -4.17 0.76
N GLY A 58 -7.79 -3.83 -0.47
CA GLY A 58 -8.43 -2.77 -1.27
C GLY A 58 -8.17 -1.36 -0.75
N ARG A 59 -7.19 -1.15 0.14
CA ARG A 59 -6.89 0.15 0.75
C ARG A 59 -5.48 0.64 0.41
N ARG A 60 -5.28 1.95 0.55
CA ARG A 60 -4.01 2.68 0.39
C ARG A 60 -3.81 3.67 1.55
N LEU A 61 -2.59 4.17 1.73
CA LEU A 61 -2.28 5.14 2.78
C LEU A 61 -3.02 6.47 2.58
N ASP A 62 -3.64 6.97 3.65
CA ASP A 62 -4.24 8.30 3.73
C ASP A 62 -3.18 9.37 4.02
N ILE A 63 -2.30 9.58 3.03
CA ILE A 63 -1.24 10.59 3.08
C ILE A 63 -1.23 11.39 1.78
N PRO A 64 -0.62 12.59 1.75
CA PRO A 64 -0.54 13.40 0.54
C PRO A 64 0.05 12.61 -0.63
N ALA A 65 -0.50 12.84 -1.83
CA ALA A 65 -0.05 12.14 -3.04
C ALA A 65 1.45 12.36 -3.27
N GLY A 66 2.16 11.29 -3.63
CA GLY A 66 3.62 11.31 -3.85
C GLY A 66 4.46 11.15 -2.57
N THR A 67 3.85 11.16 -1.38
CA THR A 67 4.55 10.86 -0.13
C THR A 67 4.52 9.36 0.19
N ALA A 68 5.27 8.97 1.23
CA ALA A 68 5.41 7.59 1.67
C ALA A 68 5.54 7.51 3.20
N ALA A 69 5.07 6.40 3.78
CA ALA A 69 5.32 6.03 5.17
C ALA A 69 6.58 5.16 5.25
N ARG A 70 7.48 5.49 6.18
CA ARG A 70 8.73 4.76 6.41
C ARG A 70 8.67 4.05 7.76
N PHE A 71 9.09 2.80 7.78
CA PHE A 71 9.16 1.94 8.95
C PHE A 71 10.60 1.47 9.14
N GLU A 72 11.21 1.83 10.25
CA GLU A 72 12.54 1.32 10.62
C GLU A 72 12.45 -0.13 11.14
N PRO A 73 13.54 -0.91 11.12
CA PRO A 73 13.55 -2.25 11.72
C PRO A 73 13.10 -2.23 13.18
N GLY A 74 12.08 -3.03 13.53
CA GLY A 74 11.49 -3.09 14.88
C GLY A 74 10.55 -1.95 15.25
N ASP A 75 10.32 -0.97 14.36
CA ASP A 75 9.41 0.14 14.61
C ASP A 75 7.95 -0.32 14.50
N SER A 76 7.09 0.19 15.38
CA SER A 76 5.64 0.02 15.35
C SER A 76 4.95 1.36 15.16
N ARG A 77 4.04 1.43 14.18
CA ARG A 77 3.34 2.68 13.86
C ARG A 77 1.93 2.41 13.38
N SER A 78 0.98 3.17 13.91
CA SER A 78 -0.38 3.22 13.38
C SER A 78 -0.44 4.09 12.14
N VAL A 79 -1.00 3.55 11.06
CA VAL A 79 -1.22 4.26 9.80
C VAL A 79 -2.69 4.29 9.45
N ARG A 80 -3.11 5.38 8.80
CA ARG A 80 -4.46 5.54 8.28
C ARG A 80 -4.56 5.01 6.87
N LEU A 81 -5.55 4.16 6.62
CA LEU A 81 -5.82 3.55 5.33
C LEU A 81 -7.20 3.95 4.80
N ILE A 82 -7.25 4.40 3.55
CA ILE A 82 -8.47 4.74 2.82
C ILE A 82 -8.68 3.77 1.66
N GLU A 83 -9.94 3.56 1.27
CA GLU A 83 -10.24 2.68 0.14
C GLU A 83 -9.72 3.20 -1.19
N LEU A 84 -9.30 2.26 -2.04
CA LEU A 84 -8.99 2.51 -3.44
C LEU A 84 -10.25 3.00 -4.19
N ALA A 85 -10.03 3.98 -5.07
CA ALA A 85 -11.05 4.64 -5.87
C ALA A 85 -11.07 4.10 -7.31
N GLY A 86 -12.06 4.54 -8.09
CA GLY A 86 -12.11 4.26 -9.53
C GLY A 86 -12.57 2.83 -9.80
N THR A 87 -11.89 2.12 -10.71
CA THR A 87 -12.25 0.75 -11.10
C THR A 87 -11.85 -0.31 -10.07
N ARG A 88 -11.11 0.07 -9.01
CA ARG A 88 -10.65 -0.83 -7.95
C ARG A 88 -9.93 -2.07 -8.51
N GLU A 89 -9.08 -1.83 -9.50
CA GLU A 89 -8.24 -2.84 -10.12
C GLU A 89 -6.79 -2.68 -9.67
N VAL A 90 -6.16 -3.79 -9.28
CA VAL A 90 -4.77 -3.83 -8.82
C VAL A 90 -3.97 -4.77 -9.71
N HIS A 91 -2.95 -4.23 -10.38
CA HIS A 91 -2.11 -4.96 -11.34
C HIS A 91 -0.63 -4.77 -10.99
N GLY A 92 0.18 -5.84 -11.09
CA GLY A 92 1.63 -5.79 -10.91
C GLY A 92 2.07 -6.08 -9.47
N LEU A 93 2.32 -5.05 -8.66
CA LEU A 93 2.71 -5.10 -7.24
C LEU A 93 3.43 -6.40 -6.79
N SER A 94 2.81 -7.23 -5.95
CA SER A 94 3.34 -8.55 -5.57
C SER A 94 2.63 -9.69 -6.29
N ASN A 95 1.89 -9.36 -7.36
CA ASN A 95 1.06 -10.25 -8.16
C ASN A 95 -0.05 -10.97 -7.38
N ALA A 96 -0.42 -10.46 -6.19
CA ALA A 96 -1.36 -11.15 -5.31
C ALA A 96 -2.82 -10.99 -5.76
N VAL A 97 -3.19 -9.82 -6.30
CA VAL A 97 -4.56 -9.54 -6.80
C VAL A 97 -4.65 -9.69 -8.31
N ASN A 98 -3.83 -8.94 -9.07
CA ASN A 98 -3.81 -8.95 -10.55
C ASN A 98 -5.21 -8.92 -11.20
N GLY A 99 -6.07 -8.01 -10.75
CA GLY A 99 -7.45 -7.94 -11.20
C GLY A 99 -8.33 -6.99 -10.38
N LYS A 100 -9.65 -7.13 -10.54
CA LYS A 100 -10.66 -6.37 -9.80
C LYS A 100 -10.78 -6.84 -8.36
N LEU A 101 -10.72 -5.91 -7.42
CA LEU A 101 -10.90 -6.16 -5.99
C LEU A 101 -12.31 -6.69 -5.66
N ASP A 102 -13.33 -6.17 -6.35
CA ASP A 102 -14.74 -6.51 -6.09
C ASP A 102 -15.20 -7.77 -6.89
N GLY A 103 -14.27 -8.44 -7.58
CA GLY A 103 -14.52 -9.59 -8.47
C GLY A 103 -14.19 -10.96 -7.88
N GLY A 104 -13.87 -11.03 -6.59
CA GLY A 104 -13.71 -12.30 -5.87
C GLY A 104 -12.33 -12.93 -6.00
N THR A 105 -11.41 -12.50 -5.15
CA THR A 105 -10.38 -13.41 -4.60
C THR A 105 -10.23 -13.08 -3.12
N HIS A 106 -10.92 -13.86 -2.27
CA HIS A 106 -10.53 -14.02 -0.87
C HIS A 106 -9.04 -14.35 -0.82
N LEU A 107 -8.29 -13.78 0.14
CA LEU A 107 -6.96 -14.25 0.51
C LEU A 107 -7.03 -15.75 0.84
N GLY A 108 -6.78 -16.58 -0.17
CA GLY A 108 -7.13 -18.00 -0.15
C GLY A 108 -7.34 -18.60 -1.54
N SER A 109 -6.32 -18.53 -2.41
CA SER A 109 -6.10 -19.58 -3.41
C SER A 109 -4.62 -19.63 -3.81
N PRO A 110 -4.04 -20.82 -3.97
CA PRO A 110 -2.64 -21.11 -3.65
C PRO A 110 -1.67 -20.65 -4.73
N ALA A 111 -0.40 -20.55 -4.30
CA ALA A 111 0.77 -20.38 -5.15
C ALA A 111 0.66 -21.13 -6.49
N ARG A 112 1.03 -20.45 -7.58
CA ARG A 112 1.36 -21.14 -8.83
C ARG A 112 2.55 -22.08 -8.57
N PRO A 113 2.47 -23.37 -8.91
CA PRO A 113 3.66 -24.19 -9.07
C PRO A 113 4.28 -23.90 -10.44
N GLY A 114 5.59 -23.62 -10.46
CA GLY A 114 6.46 -23.88 -11.63
C GLY A 114 6.99 -22.67 -12.41
N ALA A 115 8.22 -22.27 -12.09
CA ALA A 115 9.29 -21.88 -13.03
C ALA A 115 10.58 -21.68 -12.19
N ALA A 116 11.66 -22.46 -12.28
CA ALA A 116 12.03 -23.53 -13.17
C ALA A 116 12.95 -24.50 -12.41
N ALA A 117 12.68 -25.81 -12.53
CA ALA A 117 13.70 -26.83 -12.44
C ALA A 117 13.89 -27.30 -13.88
N GLU A 118 14.88 -26.74 -14.59
CA GLU A 118 15.42 -27.40 -15.76
C GLU A 118 16.50 -28.35 -15.26
N GLY A 119 16.16 -29.63 -15.35
CA GLY A 119 17.05 -30.73 -15.04
C GLY A 119 18.17 -30.85 -16.06
N ASP A 120 19.29 -31.25 -15.51
CA ASP A 120 20.35 -32.02 -16.14
C ASP A 120 19.81 -33.05 -17.14
N GLN A 121 20.41 -33.06 -18.34
CA GLN A 121 20.52 -34.20 -19.27
C GLN A 121 21.30 -33.75 -20.52
N GLN A 122 22.62 -33.95 -20.54
CA GLN A 122 23.27 -35.02 -21.32
C GLN A 122 24.78 -35.05 -21.02
#